data_AF-A0A9J7M7Y2-F1
#
_entry.id   AF-A0A9J7M7Y2-F1
#
_cell.length_a   1.000
_cell.length_b   1.000
_cell.length_c   1.000
_cell.angle_alpha   90.00
_cell.angle_beta   90.00
_cell.angle_gamma   90.00
#
_symmetry.space_group_name_H-M   'P 1'
#
loop_
_entity.id
_entity.type
_entity.pdbx_description
1 polymer ?
#
loop_
_entity_poly.entity_id
_entity_poly.type
_entity_poly.pdbx_seq_one_letter_code
_entity_poly.pdbx_strand_id
1 'polypeptide(L)'
;MLFLAVVLLVLVREGSEVFGRSVGGHLSDEFAIDVTKLADSEALMTQVHMKDLAEAVHACGSMGFTDMKLHKLRNTSVTCNDGSPAGYYLRRSHGSKRWLLFLEGGWYCFDQASCRNRWANMPRNLMSSKGWPDRKKGSGILSPDPEENPYWWNANTVYVPYCSSDVWSGMSPRHDKDDFAFMGALILQEVLRDLLPLGLKNSKTLLLSGSSAGGTGVILNLDRSAEFLRREGSSVQVQGVADSGWFLDNKQYMPTECTETLSCAPTEAIRRGIQWWNGQVPERCARQYSKDEQWRCFFGYRAYPTLQAPLFVIQWLFDEAQMMVNNVGTPVDKEQWNYIHNLGVDLRKTLTNVTGVFAPACLAHTLITKSDWMTVQMKGVSLPNALHCWEQSTNKVDRPLRHNRHRKHREEAGPMADDPSSYANERKDRRREGKEGAKDVGSGDPVERAGRREGRRGRRRNRRNRRNRKQRSLLWGKVEPQEPTCVSQLVDSCPWPHCNPTCPKLRNPFTGEEMDFIPLMMELVGIDMNAIAEQMGMDPDDLVRMLTS
;
A
#
# COMPACT_ATOMS: atom_id res chain seq x y z
N MET A 1 -18.02 21.03 26.45
CA MET A 1 -18.42 19.89 27.31
C MET A 1 -19.82 20.11 27.91
N LEU A 2 -20.10 21.23 28.61
CA LEU A 2 -21.48 21.50 29.09
C LEU A 2 -22.51 21.69 27.96
N PHE A 3 -22.13 22.31 26.84
CA PHE A 3 -23.06 22.54 25.71
C PHE A 3 -23.49 21.24 25.00
N LEU A 4 -22.58 20.28 24.88
CA LEU A 4 -22.85 18.96 24.31
C LEU A 4 -23.71 18.09 25.25
N ALA A 5 -23.55 18.23 26.56
CA ALA A 5 -24.37 17.53 27.54
C ALA A 5 -25.82 18.05 27.58
N VAL A 6 -26.03 19.35 27.38
CA VAL A 6 -27.38 19.95 27.31
C VAL A 6 -28.10 19.55 26.02
N VAL A 7 -27.40 19.45 24.89
CA VAL A 7 -27.98 18.98 23.61
C VAL A 7 -28.38 17.50 23.68
N LEU A 8 -27.55 16.65 24.29
CA LEU A 8 -27.89 15.23 24.50
C LEU A 8 -29.09 15.04 25.46
N LEU A 9 -29.23 15.87 26.50
CA LEU A 9 -30.35 15.81 27.44
C LEU A 9 -31.68 16.28 26.85
N VAL A 10 -31.67 17.22 25.90
CA VAL A 10 -32.89 17.67 25.19
C VAL A 10 -33.35 16.60 24.19
N LEU A 11 -32.42 15.97 23.45
CA LEU A 11 -32.74 14.92 22.48
C LEU A 11 -33.30 13.63 23.13
N VAL A 12 -32.84 13.28 24.34
CA VAL A 12 -33.36 12.11 25.07
C VAL A 12 -34.73 12.40 25.68
N ARG A 13 -35.03 13.65 26.04
CA ARG A 13 -36.29 14.03 26.68
C ARG A 13 -37.44 14.17 25.68
N GLU A 14 -37.18 14.58 24.44
CA GLU A 14 -38.20 14.63 23.38
C GLU A 14 -38.47 13.26 22.71
N GLY A 15 -37.54 12.29 22.81
CA GLY A 15 -37.74 10.94 22.26
C GLY A 15 -38.70 10.04 23.06
N SER A 16 -39.14 10.45 24.25
CA SER A 16 -39.93 9.60 25.16
C SER A 16 -41.45 9.82 25.08
N GLU A 17 -41.94 10.79 24.30
CA GLU A 17 -43.39 11.05 24.16
C GLU A 17 -44.01 10.53 22.85
N VAL A 18 -43.26 9.84 21.98
CA VAL A 18 -43.74 9.41 20.64
C VAL A 18 -43.98 7.89 20.53
N PHE A 19 -43.59 7.06 21.51
CA PHE A 19 -43.75 5.60 21.42
C PHE A 19 -45.06 5.08 22.04
N GLY A 20 -46.13 5.09 21.24
CA GLY A 20 -47.37 4.38 21.50
C GLY A 20 -47.70 3.35 20.40
N ARG A 21 -47.50 2.06 20.72
CA ARG A 21 -48.14 0.82 20.18
C ARG A 21 -48.37 0.65 18.65
N SER A 22 -47.74 -0.38 18.08
CA SER A 22 -48.37 -1.57 17.43
C SER A 22 -47.79 -2.01 16.06
N VAL A 23 -47.12 -3.19 16.08
CA VAL A 23 -47.18 -4.34 15.15
C VAL A 23 -46.86 -4.19 13.64
N GLY A 24 -45.73 -4.79 13.23
CA GLY A 24 -45.59 -5.69 12.06
C GLY A 24 -45.30 -5.07 10.68
N GLY A 25 -44.08 -5.28 10.16
CA GLY A 25 -43.75 -5.06 8.74
C GLY A 25 -42.31 -4.58 8.51
N HIS A 26 -41.70 -5.01 7.40
CA HIS A 26 -40.29 -4.81 7.01
C HIS A 26 -39.70 -3.40 7.19
N LEU A 27 -38.49 -3.32 7.76
CA LEU A 27 -37.67 -2.12 7.85
C LEU A 27 -36.84 -1.92 6.57
N SER A 28 -37.38 -1.13 5.65
CA SER A 28 -36.61 -0.31 4.73
C SER A 28 -36.86 1.15 5.13
N ASP A 29 -36.00 1.73 5.98
CA ASP A 29 -36.09 3.15 6.33
C ASP A 29 -34.87 3.90 5.79
N GLU A 30 -35.13 4.59 4.69
CA GLU A 30 -34.36 5.70 4.16
C GLU A 30 -34.52 6.87 5.14
N PHE A 31 -33.50 7.16 5.95
CA PHE A 31 -33.51 8.32 6.86
C PHE A 31 -33.32 9.62 6.04
N ALA A 32 -34.42 10.18 5.55
CA ALA A 32 -34.45 11.54 5.02
C ALA A 32 -34.56 12.54 6.17
N ILE A 33 -33.54 13.38 6.37
CA ILE A 33 -33.63 14.54 7.27
C ILE A 33 -34.44 15.62 6.55
N ASP A 34 -35.69 15.82 7.00
CA ASP A 34 -36.58 16.87 6.50
C ASP A 34 -36.19 18.23 7.10
N VAL A 35 -35.43 19.02 6.33
CA VAL A 35 -34.90 20.34 6.74
C VAL A 35 -35.99 21.43 6.72
N THR A 36 -37.21 21.14 6.25
CA THR A 36 -38.30 22.14 6.17
C THR A 36 -38.92 22.46 7.52
N LYS A 37 -38.65 21.67 8.56
CA LYS A 37 -39.18 21.86 9.92
C LYS A 37 -38.36 22.80 10.82
N LEU A 38 -37.27 23.38 10.33
CA LEU A 38 -36.42 24.34 11.06
C LEU A 38 -36.84 25.81 10.86
N ALA A 39 -38.10 26.05 10.45
CA ALA A 39 -38.54 27.34 9.93
C ALA A 39 -38.81 28.44 10.97
N ASP A 40 -38.70 28.17 12.27
CA ASP A 40 -39.03 29.18 13.30
C ASP A 40 -37.90 29.38 14.33
N SER A 41 -36.99 30.30 14.03
CA SER A 41 -36.38 31.25 15.00
C SER A 41 -35.19 32.01 14.37
N GLU A 42 -35.11 33.31 14.66
CA GLU A 42 -34.17 34.32 14.14
C GLU A 42 -32.69 33.96 14.34
N ALA A 43 -32.03 33.36 13.34
CA ALA A 43 -30.55 33.33 13.28
C ALA A 43 -30.00 33.08 11.86
N LEU A 44 -30.10 34.10 10.98
CA LEU A 44 -29.70 34.02 9.57
C LEU A 44 -28.21 33.64 9.35
N MET A 45 -27.31 34.02 10.27
CA MET A 45 -25.87 33.72 10.19
C MET A 45 -25.52 32.27 10.57
N THR A 46 -26.37 31.61 11.35
CA THR A 46 -26.20 30.21 11.77
C THR A 46 -26.78 29.25 10.74
N GLN A 47 -27.80 29.70 9.98
CA GLN A 47 -28.40 28.93 8.90
C GLN A 47 -27.46 28.75 7.69
N VAL A 48 -26.68 29.77 7.31
CA VAL A 48 -25.71 29.63 6.21
C VAL A 48 -24.61 28.63 6.58
N HIS A 49 -24.03 28.74 7.78
CA HIS A 49 -23.01 27.79 8.24
C HIS A 49 -23.54 26.37 8.44
N MET A 50 -24.78 26.19 8.90
CA MET A 50 -25.39 24.86 8.99
C MET A 50 -25.75 24.30 7.62
N LYS A 51 -26.10 25.13 6.64
CA LYS A 51 -26.38 24.68 5.28
C LYS A 51 -25.08 24.32 4.54
N ASP A 52 -24.01 25.09 4.72
CA ASP A 52 -22.67 24.75 4.22
C ASP A 52 -22.12 23.49 4.91
N LEU A 53 -22.35 23.34 6.22
CA LEU A 53 -21.98 22.14 6.96
C LEU A 53 -22.87 20.96 6.56
N ALA A 54 -24.16 21.16 6.33
CA ALA A 54 -25.07 20.12 5.84
C ALA A 54 -24.75 19.73 4.40
N GLU A 55 -24.35 20.65 3.52
CA GLU A 55 -23.88 20.36 2.17
C GLU A 55 -22.50 19.69 2.18
N ALA A 56 -21.60 20.10 3.07
CA ALA A 56 -20.32 19.41 3.31
C ALA A 56 -20.53 18.01 3.89
N VAL A 57 -21.49 17.85 4.80
CA VAL A 57 -21.91 16.56 5.37
C VAL A 57 -22.78 15.78 4.39
N HIS A 58 -23.45 16.38 3.41
CA HIS A 58 -24.16 15.65 2.35
C HIS A 58 -23.19 15.18 1.27
N ALA A 59 -22.15 15.98 1.01
CA ALA A 59 -20.98 15.61 0.21
C ALA A 59 -20.08 14.58 0.92
N CYS A 60 -20.12 14.49 2.25
CA CYS A 60 -19.32 13.56 3.06
C CYS A 60 -20.14 12.38 3.66
N GLY A 61 -21.47 12.47 3.70
CA GLY A 61 -22.36 11.68 4.57
C GLY A 61 -23.57 11.09 3.86
N SER A 62 -23.52 11.01 2.52
CA SER A 62 -24.24 10.01 1.75
C SER A 62 -23.23 9.08 1.04
N MET A 63 -22.17 8.67 1.74
CA MET A 63 -21.33 7.57 1.26
C MET A 63 -21.94 6.24 1.71
N GLY A 64 -22.99 5.80 1.03
CA GLY A 64 -23.05 4.36 0.78
C GLY A 64 -21.74 4.01 0.09
N PHE A 65 -20.82 3.32 0.79
CA PHE A 65 -19.49 2.99 0.26
C PHE A 65 -19.66 2.42 -1.15
N THR A 66 -19.31 3.22 -2.16
CA THR A 66 -19.74 2.89 -3.53
C THR A 66 -18.86 1.79 -4.09
N ASP A 67 -19.45 0.62 -4.33
CA ASP A 67 -18.78 -0.46 -5.06
C ASP A 67 -18.24 0.05 -6.40
N MET A 68 -17.10 -0.50 -6.81
CA MET A 68 -16.53 -0.27 -8.13
C MET A 68 -17.48 -0.81 -9.20
N LYS A 69 -17.65 -0.09 -10.30
CA LYS A 69 -18.54 -0.48 -11.41
C LYS A 69 -17.75 -1.14 -12.53
N LEU A 70 -18.29 -2.19 -13.14
CA LEU A 70 -17.67 -2.88 -14.27
C LEU A 70 -17.69 -2.01 -15.53
N HIS A 71 -16.55 -1.97 -16.22
CA HIS A 71 -16.38 -1.39 -17.54
C HIS A 71 -15.70 -2.41 -18.45
N LYS A 72 -16.33 -2.77 -19.56
CA LYS A 72 -15.66 -3.54 -20.61
C LYS A 72 -14.70 -2.62 -21.38
N LEU A 73 -13.61 -3.17 -21.88
CA LEU A 73 -12.64 -2.42 -22.68
C LEU A 73 -13.31 -1.85 -23.94
N ARG A 74 -12.93 -0.65 -24.34
CA ARG A 74 -13.39 -0.06 -25.62
C ARG A 74 -12.91 -0.85 -26.82
N ASN A 75 -11.67 -1.33 -26.76
CA ASN A 75 -11.09 -2.17 -27.79
C ASN A 75 -11.52 -3.63 -27.59
N THR A 76 -12.58 -4.05 -28.30
CA THR A 76 -13.14 -5.39 -28.20
C THR A 76 -12.25 -6.49 -28.78
N SER A 77 -11.18 -6.14 -29.49
CA SER A 77 -10.18 -7.13 -29.96
C SER A 77 -9.28 -7.63 -28.83
N VAL A 78 -9.26 -6.96 -27.67
CA VAL A 78 -8.52 -7.39 -26.48
C VAL A 78 -9.45 -8.17 -25.56
N THR A 79 -9.23 -9.47 -25.49
CA THR A 79 -10.18 -10.43 -24.92
C THR A 79 -9.59 -11.23 -23.77
N CYS A 80 -10.48 -11.84 -22.98
CA CYS A 80 -10.17 -12.97 -22.11
C CYS A 80 -9.82 -14.23 -22.92
N ASN A 81 -9.41 -15.30 -22.24
CA ASN A 81 -9.04 -16.58 -22.87
C ASN A 81 -10.12 -17.11 -23.83
N ASP A 82 -11.40 -17.03 -23.45
CA ASP A 82 -12.53 -17.53 -24.25
C ASP A 82 -13.01 -16.59 -25.38
N GLY A 83 -12.32 -15.47 -25.59
CA GLY A 83 -12.69 -14.44 -26.57
C GLY A 83 -13.76 -13.44 -26.10
N SER A 84 -14.28 -13.55 -24.87
CA SER A 84 -15.13 -12.50 -24.30
C SER A 84 -14.35 -11.21 -24.05
N PRO A 85 -14.96 -10.02 -24.17
CA PRO A 85 -14.24 -8.75 -24.00
C PRO A 85 -13.71 -8.63 -22.57
N ALA A 86 -12.43 -8.30 -22.41
CA ALA A 86 -11.86 -8.01 -21.11
C ALA A 86 -12.40 -6.67 -20.56
N GLY A 87 -12.02 -6.33 -19.33
CA GLY A 87 -12.53 -5.13 -18.67
C GLY A 87 -11.89 -4.88 -17.32
N TYR A 88 -12.41 -3.88 -16.62
CA TYR A 88 -11.93 -3.45 -15.31
C TYR A 88 -13.10 -2.89 -14.49
N TYR A 89 -12.99 -2.94 -13.18
CA TYR A 89 -13.90 -2.25 -12.26
C TYR A 89 -13.30 -0.91 -11.87
N LEU A 90 -14.11 0.15 -11.79
CA LEU A 90 -13.67 1.49 -11.45
C LEU A 90 -14.55 2.11 -10.35
N ARG A 91 -13.91 2.67 -9.33
CA ARG A 91 -14.49 3.67 -8.41
C ARG A 91 -13.70 4.96 -8.55
N ARG A 92 -14.38 6.04 -8.92
CA ARG A 92 -13.77 7.37 -9.03
C ARG A 92 -13.80 8.07 -7.69
N SER A 93 -12.71 8.77 -7.36
CA SER A 93 -12.67 9.76 -6.29
C SER A 93 -12.38 11.12 -6.91
N HIS A 94 -13.42 11.93 -7.04
CA HIS A 94 -13.32 13.26 -7.63
C HIS A 94 -12.41 14.15 -6.79
N GLY A 95 -11.43 14.79 -7.42
CA GLY A 95 -10.41 15.61 -6.74
C GLY A 95 -9.15 14.85 -6.32
N SER A 96 -9.19 13.52 -6.24
CA SER A 96 -8.01 12.71 -5.96
C SER A 96 -7.11 12.61 -7.19
N LYS A 97 -5.83 12.97 -7.02
CA LYS A 97 -4.77 12.78 -8.04
C LYS A 97 -4.01 11.46 -7.88
N ARG A 98 -4.54 10.56 -7.05
CA ARG A 98 -3.96 9.23 -6.81
C ARG A 98 -4.82 8.17 -7.48
N TRP A 99 -4.15 7.24 -8.15
CA TRP A 99 -4.75 6.08 -8.80
C TRP A 99 -4.14 4.82 -8.22
N LEU A 100 -5.00 3.87 -7.86
CA LEU A 100 -4.64 2.54 -7.41
C LEU A 100 -5.23 1.55 -8.41
N LEU A 101 -4.36 0.81 -9.10
CA LEU A 101 -4.76 -0.21 -10.07
C LEU A 101 -4.27 -1.55 -9.59
N PHE A 102 -5.19 -2.47 -9.31
CA PHE A 102 -4.89 -3.81 -8.82
C PHE A 102 -5.08 -4.88 -9.89
N LEU A 103 -4.09 -5.75 -10.03
CA LEU A 103 -4.10 -6.94 -10.87
C LEU A 103 -4.47 -8.17 -10.05
N GLU A 104 -5.57 -8.82 -10.41
CA GLU A 104 -5.95 -10.10 -9.82
C GLU A 104 -4.94 -11.21 -10.16
N GLY A 105 -4.80 -12.19 -9.28
CA GLY A 105 -4.02 -13.40 -9.51
C GLY A 105 -4.90 -14.62 -9.73
N GLY A 106 -4.31 -15.82 -9.61
CA GLY A 106 -5.05 -17.08 -9.71
C GLY A 106 -4.41 -18.05 -10.70
N TRP A 107 -3.14 -18.40 -10.47
CA TRP A 107 -2.41 -19.40 -11.27
C TRP A 107 -2.34 -19.06 -12.77
N TYR A 108 -2.14 -20.05 -13.61
CA TYR A 108 -1.98 -19.93 -15.06
C TYR A 108 -2.23 -21.29 -15.72
N CYS A 109 -2.11 -21.38 -17.04
CA CYS A 109 -2.05 -22.65 -17.77
C CYS A 109 -1.07 -22.50 -18.93
N PHE A 110 -0.24 -23.49 -19.23
CA PHE A 110 0.96 -23.32 -20.07
C PHE A 110 0.97 -24.16 -21.34
N ASP A 111 -0.11 -24.90 -21.60
CA ASP A 111 -0.33 -25.67 -22.83
C ASP A 111 -1.83 -25.94 -23.03
N GLN A 112 -2.19 -26.57 -24.14
CA GLN A 112 -3.58 -26.89 -24.47
C GLN A 112 -4.27 -27.75 -23.41
N ALA A 113 -3.56 -28.75 -22.85
CA ALA A 113 -4.13 -29.71 -21.90
C ALA A 113 -4.43 -29.03 -20.56
N SER A 114 -3.45 -28.32 -20.00
CA SER A 114 -3.59 -27.57 -18.76
C SER A 114 -4.64 -26.47 -18.88
N CYS A 115 -4.75 -25.78 -20.03
CA CYS A 115 -5.78 -24.76 -20.22
C CYS A 115 -7.19 -25.35 -20.35
N ARG A 116 -7.35 -26.50 -21.01
CA ARG A 116 -8.63 -27.22 -21.02
C ARG A 116 -9.01 -27.72 -19.62
N ASN A 117 -8.04 -28.22 -18.85
CA ASN A 117 -8.24 -28.63 -17.47
C ASN A 117 -8.70 -27.45 -16.60
N ARG A 118 -8.00 -26.31 -16.71
CA ARG A 118 -8.37 -25.06 -16.03
C ARG A 118 -9.77 -24.61 -16.43
N TRP A 119 -10.11 -24.65 -17.72
CA TRP A 119 -11.43 -24.31 -18.21
C TRP A 119 -12.51 -25.20 -17.61
N ALA A 120 -12.26 -26.51 -17.48
CA ALA A 120 -13.22 -27.46 -16.94
C ALA A 120 -13.39 -27.35 -15.41
N ASN A 121 -12.30 -27.16 -14.67
CA ASN A 121 -12.24 -27.41 -13.23
C ASN A 121 -12.00 -26.17 -12.36
N MET A 122 -11.63 -25.03 -12.93
CA MET A 122 -11.45 -23.78 -12.18
C MET A 122 -12.58 -22.77 -12.42
N PRO A 123 -12.75 -21.78 -11.54
CA PRO A 123 -13.75 -20.72 -11.72
C PRO A 123 -13.65 -20.05 -13.09
N ARG A 124 -14.77 -20.05 -13.84
CA ARG A 124 -14.84 -19.57 -15.22
C ARG A 124 -14.45 -18.09 -15.36
N ASN A 125 -14.62 -17.29 -14.31
CA ASN A 125 -14.25 -15.88 -14.28
C ASN A 125 -12.74 -15.64 -14.48
N LEU A 126 -11.91 -16.67 -14.27
CA LEU A 126 -10.46 -16.62 -14.51
C LEU A 126 -10.06 -16.85 -15.99
N MET A 127 -11.03 -17.11 -16.87
CA MET A 127 -10.82 -17.35 -18.30
C MET A 127 -11.89 -16.67 -19.18
N SER A 128 -12.92 -16.06 -18.58
CA SER A 128 -14.06 -15.45 -19.27
C SER A 128 -14.63 -14.30 -18.45
N SER A 129 -15.14 -13.28 -19.14
CA SER A 129 -15.80 -12.13 -18.53
C SER A 129 -17.33 -12.20 -18.52
N LYS A 130 -17.91 -13.30 -19.04
CA LYS A 130 -19.37 -13.48 -19.19
C LYS A 130 -20.12 -13.56 -17.86
N GLY A 131 -19.46 -14.01 -16.79
CA GLY A 131 -20.05 -14.16 -15.45
C GLY A 131 -19.64 -13.08 -14.45
N TRP A 132 -18.99 -12.01 -14.90
CA TRP A 132 -18.55 -10.94 -13.99
C TRP A 132 -19.75 -10.09 -13.52
N PRO A 133 -19.90 -9.84 -12.21
CA PRO A 133 -20.96 -8.98 -11.70
C PRO A 133 -20.76 -7.52 -12.14
N ASP A 134 -21.83 -6.73 -12.24
CA ASP A 134 -21.74 -5.32 -12.64
C ASP A 134 -21.04 -4.43 -11.60
N ARG A 135 -20.97 -4.90 -10.35
CA ARG A 135 -20.35 -4.19 -9.23
C ARG A 135 -19.45 -5.10 -8.43
N LYS A 136 -18.39 -4.53 -7.87
CA LYS A 136 -17.44 -5.23 -7.00
C LYS A 136 -17.08 -4.34 -5.80
N LYS A 137 -17.27 -4.88 -4.59
CA LYS A 137 -16.82 -4.25 -3.35
C LYS A 137 -15.30 -4.32 -3.27
N GLY A 138 -14.66 -3.22 -2.89
CA GLY A 138 -13.23 -3.17 -2.59
C GLY A 138 -12.96 -3.52 -1.13
N SER A 139 -11.86 -4.20 -0.87
CA SER A 139 -11.38 -4.59 0.46
C SER A 139 -9.86 -4.41 0.56
N GLY A 140 -9.35 -4.37 1.79
CA GLY A 140 -7.96 -4.05 2.10
C GLY A 140 -7.54 -2.72 1.49
N ILE A 141 -6.46 -2.73 0.71
CA ILE A 141 -5.95 -1.55 0.00
C ILE A 141 -6.95 -0.95 -1.00
N LEU A 142 -7.96 -1.70 -1.45
CA LEU A 142 -9.01 -1.23 -2.35
C LEU A 142 -10.23 -0.67 -1.61
N SER A 143 -10.28 -0.79 -0.28
CA SER A 143 -11.42 -0.36 0.51
C SER A 143 -11.56 1.17 0.48
N PRO A 144 -12.79 1.69 0.34
CA PRO A 144 -13.11 3.10 0.52
C PRO A 144 -13.15 3.53 1.99
N ASP A 145 -13.08 2.59 2.93
CA ASP A 145 -13.17 2.85 4.36
C ASP A 145 -11.80 3.28 4.92
N PRO A 146 -11.66 4.48 5.51
CA PRO A 146 -10.41 4.90 6.13
C PRO A 146 -9.97 4.03 7.32
N GLU A 147 -10.89 3.34 7.99
CA GLU A 147 -10.53 2.41 9.08
C GLU A 147 -9.87 1.15 8.52
N GLU A 148 -10.29 0.67 7.35
CA GLU A 148 -9.68 -0.49 6.67
C GLU A 148 -8.46 -0.10 5.81
N ASN A 149 -8.46 1.11 5.25
CA ASN A 149 -7.46 1.59 4.29
C ASN A 149 -6.96 3.01 4.67
N PRO A 150 -6.12 3.15 5.69
CA PRO A 150 -5.82 4.45 6.31
C PRO A 150 -5.20 5.48 5.35
N TYR A 151 -4.45 5.03 4.35
CA TYR A 151 -3.66 5.92 3.48
C TYR A 151 -4.27 6.11 2.10
N TRP A 152 -4.88 5.07 1.52
CA TRP A 152 -5.32 5.04 0.12
C TRP A 152 -6.85 5.02 -0.08
N TRP A 153 -7.65 5.08 0.99
CA TRP A 153 -9.12 4.99 0.93
C TRP A 153 -9.78 5.96 -0.06
N ASN A 154 -9.19 7.15 -0.22
CA ASN A 154 -9.69 8.21 -1.11
C ASN A 154 -9.00 8.25 -2.49
N ALA A 155 -8.39 7.17 -2.96
CA ALA A 155 -7.82 7.08 -4.31
C ALA A 155 -8.89 6.72 -5.36
N ASN A 156 -8.64 7.09 -6.63
CA ASN A 156 -9.35 6.42 -7.73
C ASN A 156 -8.91 4.96 -7.74
N THR A 157 -9.87 4.04 -7.63
CA THR A 157 -9.60 2.61 -7.42
C THR A 157 -10.01 1.83 -8.65
N VAL A 158 -9.09 1.00 -9.16
CA VAL A 158 -9.29 0.14 -10.33
C VAL A 158 -8.93 -1.29 -9.95
N TYR A 159 -9.81 -2.22 -10.29
CA TYR A 159 -9.56 -3.65 -10.16
C TYR A 159 -9.65 -4.28 -11.54
N VAL A 160 -8.58 -4.92 -12.00
CA VAL A 160 -8.56 -5.61 -13.30
C VAL A 160 -8.64 -7.11 -13.05
N PRO A 161 -9.77 -7.76 -13.38
CA PRO A 161 -9.91 -9.20 -13.18
C PRO A 161 -8.97 -9.97 -14.10
N TYR A 162 -8.47 -11.10 -13.61
CA TYR A 162 -7.50 -11.91 -14.32
C TYR A 162 -8.20 -12.97 -15.14
N CYS A 163 -8.34 -12.73 -16.44
CA CYS A 163 -9.00 -13.66 -17.36
C CYS A 163 -8.12 -14.16 -18.52
N SER A 164 -6.81 -13.99 -18.40
CA SER A 164 -5.83 -14.29 -19.46
C SER A 164 -4.95 -15.49 -19.17
N SER A 165 -4.91 -16.02 -17.94
CA SER A 165 -4.18 -17.25 -17.57
C SER A 165 -2.68 -17.28 -17.94
N ASP A 166 -2.07 -16.11 -18.15
CA ASP A 166 -0.72 -15.90 -18.70
C ASP A 166 0.20 -15.07 -17.81
N VAL A 167 -0.14 -14.93 -16.52
CA VAL A 167 0.61 -14.13 -15.53
C VAL A 167 0.80 -12.69 -16.00
N TRP A 168 -0.20 -12.15 -16.72
CA TRP A 168 -0.20 -10.80 -17.28
C TRP A 168 0.92 -10.55 -18.32
N SER A 169 1.47 -11.60 -18.94
CA SER A 169 2.60 -11.48 -19.88
C SER A 169 2.21 -11.54 -21.35
N GLY A 170 1.07 -12.17 -21.68
CA GLY A 170 0.73 -12.56 -23.04
C GLY A 170 0.33 -11.41 -23.96
N MET A 171 0.64 -11.61 -25.25
CA MET A 171 0.19 -10.75 -26.36
C MET A 171 -0.41 -11.56 -27.52
N SER A 172 -0.73 -12.85 -27.31
CA SER A 172 -1.27 -13.71 -28.34
C SER A 172 -2.80 -13.57 -28.43
N PRO A 173 -3.36 -13.07 -29.55
CA PRO A 173 -4.79 -13.16 -29.79
C PRO A 173 -5.20 -14.62 -30.01
N ARG A 174 -6.51 -14.87 -30.02
CA ARG A 174 -7.05 -16.18 -30.40
C ARG A 174 -6.79 -16.46 -31.88
N HIS A 175 -6.22 -17.63 -32.20
CA HIS A 175 -6.08 -18.08 -33.59
C HIS A 175 -7.37 -18.71 -34.14
N ASP A 176 -8.01 -19.59 -33.37
CA ASP A 176 -9.20 -20.35 -33.79
C ASP A 176 -10.30 -20.42 -32.72
N LYS A 177 -11.51 -20.86 -33.12
CA LYS A 177 -12.67 -20.95 -32.22
C LYS A 177 -12.52 -21.90 -31.03
N ASP A 178 -11.61 -22.86 -31.12
CA ASP A 178 -11.34 -23.86 -30.08
C ASP A 178 -10.06 -23.56 -29.29
N ASP A 179 -9.41 -22.44 -29.61
CA ASP A 179 -8.16 -21.99 -29.00
C ASP A 179 -8.40 -20.93 -27.92
N PHE A 180 -7.39 -20.63 -27.11
CA PHE A 180 -7.41 -19.62 -26.07
C PHE A 180 -6.58 -18.39 -26.45
N ALA A 181 -7.09 -17.19 -26.17
CA ALA A 181 -6.29 -15.96 -26.26
C ALA A 181 -5.44 -15.76 -24.99
N PHE A 182 -4.23 -15.23 -25.10
CA PHE A 182 -3.37 -14.89 -23.96
C PHE A 182 -2.93 -13.43 -24.11
N MET A 183 -3.71 -12.51 -23.51
CA MET A 183 -3.61 -11.07 -23.79
C MET A 183 -3.39 -10.23 -22.54
N GLY A 184 -2.87 -10.80 -21.45
CA GLY A 184 -2.76 -10.11 -20.15
C GLY A 184 -1.98 -8.79 -20.21
N ALA A 185 -0.87 -8.73 -20.95
CA ALA A 185 -0.11 -7.50 -21.11
C ALA A 185 -0.88 -6.45 -21.94
N LEU A 186 -1.63 -6.89 -22.95
CA LEU A 186 -2.48 -6.03 -23.78
C LEU A 186 -3.70 -5.51 -23.01
N ILE A 187 -4.31 -6.36 -22.18
CA ILE A 187 -5.42 -5.97 -21.28
C ILE A 187 -4.98 -4.81 -20.41
N LEU A 188 -3.84 -4.93 -19.71
CA LEU A 188 -3.35 -3.86 -18.85
C LEU A 188 -3.08 -2.57 -19.63
N GLN A 189 -2.45 -2.66 -20.81
CA GLN A 189 -2.20 -1.49 -21.64
C GLN A 189 -3.50 -0.79 -22.06
N GLU A 190 -4.52 -1.53 -22.47
CA GLU A 190 -5.81 -0.95 -22.87
C GLU A 190 -6.61 -0.42 -21.68
N VAL A 191 -6.52 -1.04 -20.50
CA VAL A 191 -7.05 -0.44 -19.26
C VAL A 191 -6.41 0.93 -19.03
N LEU A 192 -5.08 1.03 -19.06
CA LEU A 192 -4.40 2.32 -18.88
C LEU A 192 -4.84 3.34 -19.93
N ARG A 193 -5.01 2.92 -21.19
CA ARG A 193 -5.51 3.76 -22.28
C ARG A 193 -6.91 4.30 -21.99
N ASP A 194 -7.83 3.44 -21.54
CA ASP A 194 -9.21 3.82 -21.21
C ASP A 194 -9.28 4.77 -20.00
N LEU A 195 -8.34 4.65 -19.05
CA LEU A 195 -8.26 5.50 -17.86
C LEU A 195 -7.67 6.89 -18.12
N LEU A 196 -6.82 7.07 -19.14
CA LEU A 196 -6.23 8.36 -19.50
C LEU A 196 -7.25 9.51 -19.59
N PRO A 197 -8.32 9.42 -20.43
CA PRO A 197 -9.34 10.46 -20.52
C PRO A 197 -10.21 10.57 -19.26
N LEU A 198 -10.22 9.57 -18.39
CA LEU A 198 -10.97 9.57 -17.13
C LEU A 198 -10.23 10.28 -15.98
N GLY A 199 -9.04 10.82 -16.24
CA GLY A 199 -8.27 11.65 -15.31
C GLY A 199 -6.91 11.10 -14.95
N LEU A 200 -6.56 9.88 -15.37
CA LEU A 200 -5.23 9.31 -15.12
C LEU A 200 -4.13 10.16 -15.78
N LYS A 201 -4.39 10.75 -16.95
CA LYS A 201 -3.41 11.58 -17.68
C LYS A 201 -2.82 12.72 -16.84
N ASN A 202 -3.66 13.37 -16.03
CA ASN A 202 -3.31 14.55 -15.21
C ASN A 202 -3.14 14.21 -13.72
N SER A 203 -2.94 12.93 -13.40
CA SER A 203 -2.75 12.47 -12.04
C SER A 203 -1.31 12.67 -11.55
N LYS A 204 -1.10 12.54 -10.25
CA LYS A 204 0.21 12.68 -9.62
C LYS A 204 0.90 11.33 -9.50
N THR A 205 0.17 10.32 -9.05
CA THR A 205 0.72 9.00 -8.72
C THR A 205 -0.24 7.91 -9.18
N LEU A 206 0.33 6.88 -9.81
CA LEU A 206 -0.30 5.59 -10.10
C LEU A 206 0.44 4.51 -9.32
N LEU A 207 -0.26 3.85 -8.40
CA LEU A 207 0.20 2.64 -7.73
C LEU A 207 -0.34 1.44 -8.50
N LEU A 208 0.53 0.74 -9.22
CA LEU A 208 0.24 -0.52 -9.87
C LEU A 208 0.49 -1.64 -8.85
N SER A 209 -0.58 -2.24 -8.35
CA SER A 209 -0.54 -3.32 -7.37
C SER A 209 -1.06 -4.63 -7.95
N GLY A 210 -0.76 -5.75 -7.30
CA GLY A 210 -1.31 -7.05 -7.66
C GLY A 210 -0.90 -8.12 -6.68
N SER A 211 -1.70 -9.18 -6.60
CA SER A 211 -1.46 -10.32 -5.71
C SER A 211 -1.25 -11.62 -6.49
N SER A 212 -0.41 -12.53 -5.98
CA SER A 212 -0.14 -13.84 -6.61
C SER A 212 0.43 -13.66 -8.04
N ALA A 213 -0.15 -14.34 -9.04
CA ALA A 213 0.16 -14.11 -10.46
C ALA A 213 0.01 -12.64 -10.88
N GLY A 214 -0.89 -11.87 -10.25
CA GLY A 214 -1.01 -10.43 -10.42
C GLY A 214 0.19 -9.66 -9.86
N GLY A 215 0.79 -10.10 -8.76
CA GLY A 215 2.01 -9.54 -8.20
C GLY A 215 3.21 -9.74 -9.10
N THR A 216 3.36 -10.94 -9.67
CA THR A 216 4.34 -11.18 -10.75
C THR A 216 4.01 -10.32 -11.99
N GLY A 217 2.72 -10.18 -12.32
CA GLY A 217 2.25 -9.30 -13.39
C GLY A 217 2.65 -7.84 -13.20
N VAL A 218 2.67 -7.32 -11.96
CA VAL A 218 3.23 -5.99 -11.64
C VAL A 218 4.70 -5.94 -12.03
N ILE A 219 5.51 -6.90 -11.58
CA ILE A 219 6.96 -6.97 -11.88
C ILE A 219 7.21 -6.96 -13.38
N LEU A 220 6.43 -7.72 -14.15
CA LEU A 220 6.58 -7.84 -15.61
C LEU A 220 6.16 -6.59 -16.38
N ASN A 221 5.18 -5.82 -15.88
CA ASN A 221 4.56 -4.73 -16.62
C ASN A 221 4.85 -3.33 -16.06
N LEU A 222 5.53 -3.20 -14.93
CA LEU A 222 5.71 -1.92 -14.24
C LEU A 222 6.40 -0.86 -15.12
N ASP A 223 7.60 -1.17 -15.62
CA ASP A 223 8.38 -0.27 -16.47
C ASP A 223 7.67 0.03 -17.80
N ARG A 224 7.01 -0.98 -18.39
CA ARG A 224 6.22 -0.82 -19.63
C ARG A 224 5.03 0.11 -19.42
N SER A 225 4.35 0.01 -18.27
CA SER A 225 3.23 0.87 -17.91
C SER A 225 3.68 2.32 -17.74
N ALA A 226 4.81 2.53 -17.06
CA ALA A 226 5.44 3.84 -16.92
C ALA A 226 5.81 4.45 -18.29
N GLU A 227 6.43 3.66 -19.17
CA GLU A 227 6.79 4.09 -20.51
C GLU A 227 5.56 4.40 -21.38
N PHE A 228 4.54 3.54 -21.35
CA PHE A 228 3.29 3.77 -22.07
C PHE A 228 2.65 5.11 -21.67
N LEU A 229 2.48 5.37 -20.37
CA LEU A 229 1.89 6.61 -19.87
C LEU A 229 2.71 7.85 -20.24
N ARG A 230 4.04 7.75 -20.20
CA ARG A 230 4.94 8.82 -20.65
C ARG A 230 4.78 9.12 -22.15
N ARG A 231 4.66 8.09 -23.00
CA ARG A 231 4.43 8.26 -24.44
C ARG A 231 3.08 8.90 -24.75
N GLU A 232 2.06 8.61 -23.96
CA GLU A 232 0.72 9.23 -24.05
C GLU A 232 0.67 10.66 -23.45
N GLY A 233 1.83 11.22 -23.08
CA GLY A 233 1.97 12.58 -22.58
C GLY A 233 1.51 12.78 -21.13
N SER A 234 1.48 11.71 -20.32
CA SER A 234 1.24 11.81 -18.89
C SER A 234 2.55 11.99 -18.12
N SER A 235 2.53 12.83 -17.08
CA SER A 235 3.64 13.00 -16.13
C SER A 235 3.41 12.26 -14.80
N VAL A 236 2.50 11.28 -14.79
CA VAL A 236 2.19 10.49 -13.59
C VAL A 236 3.41 9.69 -13.13
N GLN A 237 3.67 9.70 -11.82
CA GLN A 237 4.68 8.83 -11.22
C GLN A 237 4.09 7.43 -11.05
N VAL A 238 4.72 6.43 -11.67
CA VAL A 238 4.29 5.03 -11.58
C VAL A 238 5.14 4.31 -10.53
N GLN A 239 4.48 3.67 -9.58
CA GLN A 239 5.07 2.89 -8.50
C GLN A 239 4.41 1.52 -8.45
N GLY A 240 5.16 0.49 -8.03
CA GLY A 240 4.67 -0.89 -7.99
C GLY A 240 4.48 -1.43 -6.58
N VAL A 241 3.48 -2.28 -6.38
CA VAL A 241 3.34 -3.15 -5.20
C VAL A 241 3.10 -4.59 -5.66
N ALA A 242 4.06 -5.47 -5.42
CA ALA A 242 3.92 -6.89 -5.74
C ALA A 242 3.67 -7.68 -4.45
N ASP A 243 2.45 -8.20 -4.27
CA ASP A 243 2.07 -9.07 -3.17
C ASP A 243 2.09 -10.54 -3.60
N SER A 244 2.84 -11.38 -2.88
CA SER A 244 2.89 -12.83 -3.08
C SER A 244 3.24 -13.23 -4.52
N GLY A 245 4.03 -12.39 -5.20
CA GLY A 245 4.45 -12.54 -6.60
C GLY A 245 5.95 -12.78 -6.78
N TRP A 246 6.68 -12.95 -5.68
CA TRP A 246 8.12 -13.16 -5.65
C TRP A 246 8.43 -14.63 -5.39
N PHE A 247 8.52 -15.39 -6.47
CA PHE A 247 8.83 -16.83 -6.44
C PHE A 247 10.32 -17.11 -6.61
N LEU A 248 10.72 -18.31 -6.20
CA LEU A 248 12.03 -18.90 -6.44
C LEU A 248 11.91 -19.97 -7.53
N ASP A 249 12.93 -20.02 -8.39
CA ASP A 249 13.16 -21.04 -9.42
C ASP A 249 13.95 -22.22 -8.84
N ASN A 250 13.58 -22.66 -7.63
CA ASN A 250 14.24 -23.75 -6.92
C ASN A 250 13.74 -25.13 -7.38
N LYS A 251 14.46 -26.18 -6.98
CA LYS A 251 14.06 -27.57 -7.25
C LYS A 251 12.92 -27.96 -6.32
N GLN A 252 11.97 -28.74 -6.84
CA GLN A 252 10.92 -29.37 -6.04
C GLN A 252 11.52 -30.28 -4.97
N TYR A 253 10.82 -30.44 -3.86
CA TYR A 253 11.14 -31.44 -2.85
C TYR A 253 10.94 -32.84 -3.42
N MET A 254 9.75 -33.11 -3.98
CA MET A 254 9.45 -34.33 -4.73
C MET A 254 9.24 -33.98 -6.22
N PRO A 255 10.22 -34.28 -7.10
CA PRO A 255 10.08 -34.00 -8.53
C PRO A 255 8.92 -34.76 -9.15
N THR A 256 8.13 -34.09 -9.98
CA THR A 256 7.03 -34.72 -10.73
C THR A 256 7.08 -34.31 -12.19
N GLU A 257 6.49 -35.15 -13.05
CA GLU A 257 6.28 -34.80 -14.45
C GLU A 257 5.36 -33.58 -14.55
N CYS A 258 5.74 -32.60 -15.37
CA CYS A 258 4.97 -31.38 -15.57
C CYS A 258 3.76 -31.63 -16.48
N THR A 259 2.73 -32.27 -15.93
CA THR A 259 1.45 -32.54 -16.62
C THR A 259 0.32 -31.65 -16.11
N GLU A 260 0.35 -31.28 -14.84
CA GLU A 260 -0.65 -30.42 -14.20
C GLU A 260 -0.03 -29.11 -13.71
N THR A 261 -0.82 -28.05 -13.67
CA THR A 261 -0.33 -26.72 -13.29
C THR A 261 0.20 -26.67 -11.86
N LEU A 262 -0.49 -27.31 -10.91
CA LEU A 262 -0.21 -27.16 -9.49
C LEU A 262 1.02 -27.97 -9.04
N SER A 263 1.31 -29.08 -9.73
CA SER A 263 2.45 -29.95 -9.44
C SER A 263 3.66 -29.68 -10.34
N CYS A 264 3.53 -28.88 -11.40
CA CYS A 264 4.65 -28.58 -12.28
C CYS A 264 5.69 -27.70 -11.59
N ALA A 265 6.97 -28.05 -11.75
CA ALA A 265 8.08 -27.23 -11.27
C ALA A 265 7.99 -25.81 -11.84
N PRO A 266 8.27 -24.76 -11.03
CA PRO A 266 8.06 -23.37 -11.44
C PRO A 266 8.86 -22.98 -12.68
N THR A 267 10.08 -23.52 -12.83
CA THR A 267 10.93 -23.26 -14.00
C THR A 267 10.34 -23.82 -15.29
N GLU A 268 9.90 -25.07 -15.27
CA GLU A 268 9.35 -25.75 -16.44
C GLU A 268 8.00 -25.16 -16.84
N ALA A 269 7.15 -24.86 -15.86
CA ALA A 269 5.86 -24.22 -16.07
C ALA A 269 5.98 -22.89 -16.83
N ILE A 270 6.88 -22.01 -16.37
CA ILE A 270 7.09 -20.71 -16.99
C ILE A 270 7.83 -20.84 -18.33
N ARG A 271 8.78 -21.77 -18.47
CA ARG A 271 9.47 -22.00 -19.75
C ARG A 271 8.50 -22.44 -20.84
N ARG A 272 7.53 -23.31 -20.54
CA ARG A 272 6.45 -23.66 -21.47
C ARG A 272 5.48 -22.48 -21.68
N GLY A 273 5.07 -21.85 -20.58
CA GLY A 273 4.10 -20.76 -20.59
C GLY A 273 4.54 -19.57 -21.44
N ILE A 274 5.78 -19.08 -21.28
CA ILE A 274 6.26 -17.91 -22.04
C ILE A 274 6.20 -18.14 -23.56
N GLN A 275 6.46 -19.37 -24.02
CA GLN A 275 6.35 -19.73 -25.43
C GLN A 275 4.89 -19.79 -25.87
N TRP A 276 4.05 -20.46 -25.08
CA TRP A 276 2.62 -20.65 -25.38
C TRP A 276 1.84 -19.33 -25.41
N TRP A 277 2.14 -18.41 -24.48
CA TRP A 277 1.42 -17.14 -24.34
C TRP A 277 1.91 -16.04 -25.27
N ASN A 278 2.99 -16.29 -26.03
CA ASN A 278 3.82 -15.23 -26.60
C ASN A 278 4.18 -14.17 -25.53
N GLY A 279 4.61 -14.67 -24.38
CA GLY A 279 4.79 -13.92 -23.15
C GLY A 279 5.91 -12.89 -23.27
N GLN A 280 5.64 -11.68 -22.81
CA GLN A 280 6.61 -10.61 -22.81
C GLN A 280 7.14 -10.35 -21.40
N VAL A 281 8.41 -9.99 -21.33
CA VAL A 281 9.11 -9.65 -20.09
C VAL A 281 9.69 -8.23 -20.16
N PRO A 282 10.11 -7.62 -19.04
CA PRO A 282 10.76 -6.31 -19.06
C PRO A 282 11.99 -6.32 -19.96
N GLU A 283 12.09 -5.35 -20.88
CA GLU A 283 13.13 -5.34 -21.91
C GLU A 283 14.55 -5.36 -21.31
N ARG A 284 14.76 -4.66 -20.20
CA ARG A 284 16.05 -4.62 -19.50
C ARG A 284 16.42 -5.97 -18.89
N CYS A 285 15.45 -6.71 -18.38
CA CYS A 285 15.65 -8.08 -17.91
C CYS A 285 15.90 -9.02 -19.10
N ALA A 286 15.12 -8.89 -20.17
CA ALA A 286 15.27 -9.71 -21.39
C ALA A 286 16.70 -9.65 -21.94
N ARG A 287 17.33 -8.46 -21.92
CA ARG A 287 18.71 -8.25 -22.40
C ARG A 287 19.78 -8.94 -21.56
N GLN A 288 19.48 -9.42 -20.36
CA GLN A 288 20.42 -10.19 -19.53
C GLN A 288 20.49 -11.66 -19.91
N TYR A 289 19.54 -12.16 -20.70
CA TYR A 289 19.37 -13.58 -21.00
C TYR A 289 19.26 -13.81 -22.51
N SER A 290 19.62 -15.02 -22.96
CA SER A 290 19.30 -15.46 -24.31
C SER A 290 17.78 -15.58 -24.48
N LYS A 291 17.31 -15.62 -25.73
CA LYS A 291 15.87 -15.70 -26.04
C LYS A 291 15.16 -16.86 -25.33
N ASP A 292 15.81 -18.03 -25.27
CA ASP A 292 15.24 -19.24 -24.64
C ASP A 292 15.27 -19.21 -23.11
N GLU A 293 16.01 -18.27 -22.51
CA GLU A 293 16.16 -18.12 -21.06
C GLU A 293 15.42 -16.90 -20.50
N GLN A 294 14.64 -16.20 -21.32
CA GLN A 294 13.85 -15.02 -20.89
C GLN A 294 12.78 -15.36 -19.84
N TRP A 295 12.39 -16.62 -19.70
CA TRP A 295 11.52 -17.12 -18.61
C TRP A 295 12.06 -16.74 -17.22
N ARG A 296 13.38 -16.57 -17.07
CA ARG A 296 14.02 -16.13 -15.83
C ARG A 296 13.51 -14.78 -15.31
N CYS A 297 12.99 -13.93 -16.20
CA CYS A 297 12.43 -12.63 -15.82
C CYS A 297 11.07 -12.71 -15.11
N PHE A 298 10.45 -13.88 -15.00
CA PHE A 298 9.25 -14.08 -14.17
C PHE A 298 9.59 -14.21 -12.68
N PHE A 299 10.87 -14.43 -12.34
CA PHE A 299 11.32 -14.57 -10.95
C PHE A 299 11.76 -13.20 -10.42
N GLY A 300 11.09 -12.73 -9.35
CA GLY A 300 11.21 -11.37 -8.86
C GLY A 300 12.65 -10.94 -8.58
N TYR A 301 13.45 -11.80 -7.95
CA TYR A 301 14.85 -11.50 -7.63
C TYR A 301 15.77 -11.35 -8.84
N ARG A 302 15.38 -11.89 -10.00
CA ARG A 302 16.10 -11.75 -11.27
C ARG A 302 15.67 -10.50 -12.02
N ALA A 303 14.38 -10.17 -11.99
CA ALA A 303 13.84 -9.01 -12.69
C ALA A 303 14.06 -7.69 -11.92
N TYR A 304 13.93 -7.70 -10.60
CA TYR A 304 13.98 -6.53 -9.72
C TYR A 304 15.20 -5.62 -9.96
N PRO A 305 16.45 -6.13 -10.07
CA PRO A 305 17.63 -5.28 -10.29
C PRO A 305 17.60 -4.49 -11.62
N THR A 306 16.68 -4.83 -12.53
CA THR A 306 16.56 -4.22 -13.86
C THR A 306 15.45 -3.18 -13.97
N LEU A 307 14.55 -3.15 -12.98
CA LEU A 307 13.40 -2.23 -12.95
C LEU A 307 13.86 -0.80 -12.70
N GLN A 308 13.17 0.16 -13.32
CA GLN A 308 13.38 1.59 -13.10
C GLN A 308 12.39 2.16 -12.12
N ALA A 309 11.12 1.79 -12.31
CA ALA A 309 10.07 2.24 -11.42
C ALA A 309 10.23 1.57 -10.05
N PRO A 310 10.02 2.31 -8.95
CA PRO A 310 10.18 1.78 -7.61
C PRO A 310 9.12 0.70 -7.34
N LEU A 311 9.55 -0.44 -6.80
CA LEU A 311 8.70 -1.56 -6.43
C LEU A 311 8.79 -1.84 -4.91
N PHE A 312 7.64 -1.93 -4.25
CA PHE A 312 7.49 -2.47 -2.90
C PHE A 312 7.08 -3.94 -3.00
N VAL A 313 7.79 -4.81 -2.28
CA VAL A 313 7.58 -6.26 -2.31
C VAL A 313 6.93 -6.71 -1.02
N ILE A 314 5.82 -7.45 -1.13
CA ILE A 314 5.14 -8.08 0.01
C ILE A 314 5.20 -9.58 -0.25
N GLN A 315 5.86 -10.33 0.62
CA GLN A 315 6.10 -11.74 0.37
C GLN A 315 6.13 -12.55 1.65
N TRP A 316 5.26 -13.54 1.78
CA TRP A 316 5.35 -14.53 2.85
C TRP A 316 6.63 -15.34 2.69
N LEU A 317 7.43 -15.46 3.76
CA LEU A 317 8.64 -16.31 3.73
C LEU A 317 8.33 -17.77 3.43
N PHE A 318 7.11 -18.21 3.75
CA PHE A 318 6.60 -19.54 3.48
C PHE A 318 5.31 -19.44 2.66
N ASP A 319 5.38 -18.89 1.46
CA ASP A 319 4.20 -18.72 0.60
C ASP A 319 3.58 -20.07 0.19
N GLU A 320 2.27 -20.23 0.37
CA GLU A 320 1.58 -21.50 0.08
C GLU A 320 1.66 -21.89 -1.40
N ALA A 321 1.62 -20.92 -2.33
CA ALA A 321 1.74 -21.23 -3.75
C ALA A 321 3.16 -21.69 -4.10
N GLN A 322 4.19 -21.13 -3.44
CA GLN A 322 5.57 -21.61 -3.57
C GLN A 322 5.72 -23.04 -3.00
N MET A 323 5.10 -23.36 -1.87
CA MET A 323 5.09 -24.73 -1.33
C MET A 323 4.45 -25.71 -2.32
N MET A 324 3.31 -25.32 -2.89
CA MET A 324 2.55 -26.15 -3.83
C MET A 324 3.35 -26.48 -5.09
N VAL A 325 3.94 -25.48 -5.75
CA VAL A 325 4.79 -25.73 -6.95
C VAL A 325 6.10 -26.44 -6.63
N ASN A 326 6.54 -26.40 -5.37
CA ASN A 326 7.69 -27.17 -4.88
C ASN A 326 7.32 -28.61 -4.51
N ASN A 327 6.05 -28.99 -4.62
CA ASN A 327 5.53 -30.29 -4.23
C ASN A 327 5.95 -30.67 -2.79
N VAL A 328 5.81 -29.71 -1.87
CA VAL A 328 6.01 -29.91 -0.44
C VAL A 328 4.70 -29.67 0.30
N GLY A 329 4.24 -30.69 1.02
CA GLY A 329 3.02 -30.64 1.81
C GLY A 329 3.29 -30.30 3.28
N THR A 330 2.32 -30.62 4.14
CA THR A 330 2.48 -30.56 5.59
C THR A 330 3.70 -31.40 6.01
N PRO A 331 4.66 -30.84 6.77
CA PRO A 331 5.88 -31.56 7.10
C PRO A 331 5.60 -32.72 8.06
N VAL A 332 6.02 -33.92 7.67
CA VAL A 332 5.88 -35.17 8.44
C VAL A 332 7.22 -35.79 8.86
N ASP A 333 8.32 -35.35 8.25
CA ASP A 333 9.67 -35.82 8.53
C ASP A 333 10.71 -34.69 8.55
N LYS A 334 11.93 -35.03 9.00
CA LYS A 334 13.05 -34.10 9.13
C LYS A 334 13.49 -33.51 7.78
N GLU A 335 13.44 -34.27 6.69
CA GLU A 335 13.90 -33.80 5.39
C GLU A 335 12.96 -32.74 4.82
N GLN A 336 11.66 -32.94 4.97
CA GLN A 336 10.64 -31.95 4.63
C GLN A 336 10.79 -30.68 5.48
N TRP A 337 11.00 -30.82 6.80
CA TRP A 337 11.28 -29.68 7.67
C TRP A 337 12.51 -28.89 7.22
N ASN A 338 13.60 -29.58 6.91
CA ASN A 338 14.82 -28.95 6.41
C ASN A 338 14.59 -28.23 5.07
N TYR A 339 13.78 -28.82 4.18
CA TYR A 339 13.43 -28.21 2.90
C TYR A 339 12.65 -26.89 3.11
N ILE A 340 11.61 -26.92 3.96
CA ILE A 340 10.81 -25.73 4.28
C ILE A 340 11.68 -24.65 4.94
N HIS A 341 12.54 -25.03 5.89
CA HIS A 341 13.47 -24.11 6.54
C HIS A 341 14.41 -23.43 5.53
N ASN A 342 15.05 -24.21 4.66
CA ASN A 342 15.95 -23.69 3.64
C ASN A 342 15.23 -22.77 2.65
N LEU A 343 13.97 -23.07 2.33
CA LEU A 343 13.16 -22.23 1.46
C LEU A 343 12.96 -20.82 2.04
N GLY A 344 12.65 -20.71 3.35
CA GLY A 344 12.56 -19.41 4.03
C GLY A 344 13.90 -18.66 4.07
N VAL A 345 15.01 -19.38 4.28
CA VAL A 345 16.37 -18.81 4.24
C VAL A 345 16.72 -18.27 2.85
N ASP A 346 16.47 -19.06 1.81
CA ASP A 346 16.75 -18.68 0.43
C ASP A 346 15.88 -17.49 0.00
N LEU A 347 14.59 -17.49 0.35
CA LEU A 347 13.70 -16.38 0.02
C LEU A 347 14.19 -15.09 0.70
N ARG A 348 14.49 -15.14 2.00
CA ARG A 348 15.06 -14.00 2.73
C ARG A 348 16.34 -13.46 2.09
N LYS A 349 17.23 -14.35 1.65
CA LYS A 349 18.48 -13.96 0.97
C LYS A 349 18.20 -13.13 -0.28
N THR A 350 17.18 -13.50 -1.07
CA THR A 350 16.81 -12.74 -2.27
C THR A 350 16.26 -11.33 -1.98
N LEU A 351 15.74 -11.09 -0.78
CA LEU A 351 15.13 -9.83 -0.38
C LEU A 351 16.12 -8.81 0.21
N THR A 352 17.37 -9.22 0.47
CA THR A 352 18.40 -8.38 1.13
C THR A 352 18.68 -7.04 0.44
N ASN A 353 18.60 -7.00 -0.89
CA ASN A 353 18.86 -5.79 -1.68
C ASN A 353 17.57 -5.07 -2.13
N VAL A 354 16.41 -5.48 -1.62
CA VAL A 354 15.12 -4.87 -1.97
C VAL A 354 14.90 -3.63 -1.11
N THR A 355 14.68 -2.48 -1.75
CA THR A 355 14.59 -1.17 -1.08
C THR A 355 13.29 -0.93 -0.32
N GLY A 356 12.22 -1.63 -0.69
CA GLY A 356 10.93 -1.62 0.02
C GLY A 356 10.38 -3.03 0.09
N VAL A 357 10.32 -3.62 1.29
CA VAL A 357 9.92 -5.00 1.50
C VAL A 357 9.16 -5.18 2.82
N PHE A 358 8.13 -6.02 2.79
CA PHE A 358 7.41 -6.54 3.96
C PHE A 358 7.29 -8.05 3.83
N ALA A 359 8.12 -8.79 4.56
CA ALA A 359 8.24 -10.24 4.43
C ALA A 359 8.20 -10.97 5.79
N PRO A 360 6.98 -11.22 6.30
CA PRO A 360 6.78 -11.92 7.56
C PRO A 360 6.97 -13.44 7.43
N ALA A 361 7.36 -14.07 8.54
CA ALA A 361 7.58 -15.51 8.66
C ALA A 361 6.27 -16.29 8.88
N CYS A 362 5.32 -16.19 7.95
CA CYS A 362 4.03 -16.90 8.00
C CYS A 362 3.85 -17.86 6.82
N LEU A 363 3.08 -18.93 7.04
CA LEU A 363 2.54 -19.76 5.96
C LEU A 363 1.19 -19.19 5.54
N ALA A 364 1.16 -18.45 4.43
CA ALA A 364 -0.05 -17.83 3.92
C ALA A 364 0.13 -17.51 2.43
N HIS A 365 -0.95 -17.10 1.78
CA HIS A 365 -0.90 -16.56 0.43
C HIS A 365 -1.78 -15.32 0.30
N THR A 366 -1.23 -14.27 -0.32
CA THR A 366 -1.83 -12.93 -0.51
C THR A 366 -2.16 -12.18 0.78
N LEU A 367 -2.21 -10.84 0.69
CA LEU A 367 -2.49 -9.99 1.84
C LEU A 367 -3.27 -8.71 1.48
N ILE A 368 -2.87 -7.98 0.43
CA ILE A 368 -3.27 -6.57 0.29
C ILE A 368 -4.76 -6.33 0.02
N THR A 369 -5.50 -7.33 -0.42
CA THR A 369 -6.96 -7.24 -0.64
C THR A 369 -7.77 -7.86 0.48
N LYS A 370 -7.16 -8.38 1.54
CA LYS A 370 -7.87 -8.91 2.71
C LYS A 370 -8.31 -7.74 3.60
N SER A 371 -9.49 -7.84 4.21
CA SER A 371 -10.02 -6.76 5.06
C SER A 371 -9.21 -6.55 6.34
N ASP A 372 -8.51 -7.59 6.77
CA ASP A 372 -7.65 -7.62 7.95
C ASP A 372 -6.17 -7.45 7.59
N TRP A 373 -5.82 -6.93 6.40
CA TRP A 373 -4.43 -6.74 5.95
C TRP A 373 -3.54 -5.86 6.84
N MET A 374 -4.15 -5.16 7.81
CA MET A 374 -3.45 -4.34 8.81
C MET A 374 -3.02 -5.13 10.06
N THR A 375 -3.53 -6.34 10.25
CA THR A 375 -3.31 -7.15 11.46
C THR A 375 -1.88 -7.68 11.55
N VAL A 376 -1.30 -8.04 10.40
CA VAL A 376 0.06 -8.56 10.32
C VAL A 376 1.06 -7.43 10.53
N GLN A 377 1.96 -7.64 11.49
CA GLN A 377 2.95 -6.66 11.90
C GLN A 377 4.33 -7.30 12.03
N MET A 378 5.35 -6.48 11.83
CA MET A 378 6.73 -6.85 12.07
C MET A 378 7.39 -5.74 12.84
N LYS A 379 7.95 -6.06 14.02
CA LYS A 379 8.54 -5.07 14.93
C LYS A 379 7.58 -3.92 15.27
N GLY A 380 6.28 -4.24 15.43
CA GLY A 380 5.22 -3.27 15.71
C GLY A 380 4.80 -2.38 14.52
N VAL A 381 5.30 -2.65 13.31
CA VAL A 381 4.94 -1.92 12.09
C VAL A 381 4.00 -2.77 11.25
N SER A 382 2.80 -2.28 10.98
CA SER A 382 1.84 -2.91 10.06
C SER A 382 2.22 -2.69 8.60
N LEU A 383 1.71 -3.54 7.70
CA LEU A 383 1.93 -3.40 6.26
C LEU A 383 1.50 -2.02 5.70
N PRO A 384 0.31 -1.46 6.00
CA PRO A 384 -0.06 -0.12 5.53
C PRO A 384 0.94 0.96 5.96
N ASN A 385 1.46 0.88 7.19
CA ASN A 385 2.43 1.85 7.72
C ASN A 385 3.78 1.72 7.00
N ALA A 386 4.25 0.50 6.76
CA ALA A 386 5.49 0.25 6.02
C ALA A 386 5.40 0.75 4.56
N LEU A 387 4.27 0.48 3.90
CA LEU A 387 3.99 0.96 2.54
C LEU A 387 3.95 2.49 2.49
N HIS A 388 3.27 3.14 3.45
CA HIS A 388 3.24 4.60 3.55
C HIS A 388 4.64 5.18 3.73
N CYS A 389 5.46 4.56 4.59
CA CYS A 389 6.84 4.95 4.82
C CYS A 389 7.71 4.88 3.56
N TRP A 390 7.57 3.80 2.79
CA TRP A 390 8.24 3.65 1.51
C TRP A 390 7.78 4.69 0.47
N GLU A 391 6.48 4.97 0.40
CA GLU A 391 5.95 5.98 -0.51
C GLU A 391 6.53 7.37 -0.20
N GLN A 392 6.67 7.70 1.09
CA GLN A 392 7.29 8.96 1.49
C GLN A 392 8.78 9.05 1.14
N SER A 393 9.52 7.94 1.21
CA SER A 393 10.96 7.93 0.89
C SER A 393 11.19 8.06 -0.61
N THR A 394 10.43 7.32 -1.43
CA THR A 394 10.49 7.39 -2.90
C THR A 394 10.11 8.77 -3.42
N ASN A 395 9.07 9.40 -2.88
CA ASN A 395 8.65 10.76 -3.25
C ASN A 395 9.66 11.86 -2.89
N LYS A 396 10.60 11.61 -1.95
CA LYS A 396 11.64 12.58 -1.57
C LYS A 396 12.82 12.56 -2.55
N VAL A 397 13.13 11.41 -3.15
CA VAL A 397 14.23 11.26 -4.13
C VAL A 397 13.95 12.03 -5.42
N ASP A 398 12.67 12.16 -5.81
CA ASP A 398 12.24 12.87 -7.02
C ASP A 398 12.11 14.39 -6.89
N ARG A 399 12.41 14.98 -5.71
CA ARG A 399 12.47 16.44 -5.57
C ARG A 399 13.87 16.92 -5.96
N PRO A 400 14.03 17.78 -7.00
CA PRO A 400 15.27 18.49 -7.19
C PRO A 400 15.55 19.25 -5.89
N LEU A 401 16.72 19.02 -5.28
CA LEU A 401 17.21 19.82 -4.17
C LEU A 401 17.21 21.27 -4.63
N ARG A 402 16.16 22.03 -4.28
CA ARG A 402 16.18 23.49 -4.34
C ARG A 402 17.31 23.92 -3.42
N HIS A 403 18.49 24.15 -3.99
CA HIS A 403 19.59 24.83 -3.33
C HIS A 403 19.08 26.23 -2.99
N ASN A 404 18.54 26.39 -1.77
CA ASN A 404 18.35 27.68 -1.15
C ASN A 404 19.74 28.24 -0.85
N ARG A 405 20.30 28.93 -1.84
CA ARG A 405 21.57 29.64 -1.77
C ARG A 405 21.40 30.94 -0.98
N HIS A 406 20.83 30.88 0.23
CA HIS A 406 20.80 31.98 1.19
C HIS A 406 20.84 31.44 2.62
N ARG A 407 22.01 30.92 3.02
CA ARG A 407 22.60 31.03 4.37
C ARG A 407 23.82 30.13 4.46
N LYS A 408 24.99 30.69 4.16
CA LYS A 408 26.27 30.23 4.71
C LYS A 408 27.27 31.38 4.64
N HIS A 409 27.19 32.26 5.63
CA HIS A 409 28.35 32.97 6.16
C HIS A 409 28.19 33.00 7.67
N ARG A 410 28.53 31.89 8.31
CA ARG A 410 29.27 31.90 9.57
C ARG A 410 29.60 30.47 9.97
N GLU A 411 30.83 30.35 10.44
CA GLU A 411 31.38 29.26 11.25
C GLU A 411 31.73 27.99 10.47
N GLU A 412 33.00 27.93 10.05
CA GLU A 412 33.96 26.92 10.50
C GLU A 412 35.35 27.28 10.00
N ALA A 413 36.22 27.73 10.90
CA ALA A 413 37.67 27.68 10.71
C ALA A 413 38.23 27.02 11.98
N GLY A 414 38.63 25.76 11.86
CA GLY A 414 39.38 25.06 12.89
C GLY A 414 40.81 25.61 13.01
N PRO A 415 41.48 25.46 14.16
CA PRO A 415 42.80 26.02 14.38
C PRO A 415 43.89 25.05 13.89
N MET A 416 44.92 25.59 13.23
CA MET A 416 46.23 24.96 13.15
C MET A 416 47.31 26.00 13.48
N ALA A 417 47.91 25.79 14.65
CA ALA A 417 49.30 26.00 15.08
C ALA A 417 50.03 27.36 14.89
N ASP A 418 50.67 27.74 16.01
CA ASP A 418 51.94 28.48 16.20
C ASP A 418 51.97 30.03 16.23
N ASP A 419 51.84 30.57 17.47
CA ASP A 419 52.65 31.55 18.24
C ASP A 419 53.74 32.44 17.55
N PRO A 420 54.18 33.58 18.13
CA PRO A 420 53.47 34.85 18.42
C PRO A 420 54.22 36.13 17.98
N SER A 421 53.70 37.29 18.43
CA SER A 421 54.25 38.68 18.41
C SER A 421 53.70 39.54 17.26
N SER A 422 53.44 40.85 17.37
CA SER A 422 53.49 41.87 18.42
C SER A 422 52.89 43.17 17.82
N TYR A 423 52.57 44.16 18.68
CA TYR A 423 52.21 45.56 18.34
C TYR A 423 50.83 45.79 17.70
N ALA A 424 50.12 46.90 17.88
CA ALA A 424 50.10 48.01 18.83
C ALA A 424 48.79 48.79 18.55
N ASN A 425 48.29 49.49 19.55
CA ASN A 425 47.24 50.50 19.44
C ASN A 425 47.66 51.71 18.59
N GLU A 426 46.72 52.34 17.87
CA GLU A 426 46.57 53.80 17.71
C GLU A 426 45.30 54.09 16.87
N ARG A 427 44.22 54.65 17.42
CA ARG A 427 43.87 56.07 17.61
C ARG A 427 43.80 56.96 16.34
N LYS A 428 42.55 57.38 16.08
CA LYS A 428 42.05 58.76 15.87
C LYS A 428 42.00 59.39 14.46
N ASP A 429 40.81 59.98 14.23
CA ASP A 429 40.54 61.39 13.88
C ASP A 429 39.89 61.74 12.52
N ARG A 430 38.71 62.38 12.68
CA ARG A 430 38.22 63.64 12.09
C ARG A 430 37.69 63.74 10.64
N ARG A 431 36.37 64.00 10.59
CA ARG A 431 35.63 65.19 10.06
C ARG A 431 36.06 65.83 8.72
N ARG A 432 35.04 66.15 7.88
CA ARG A 432 34.76 67.47 7.25
C ARG A 432 33.35 67.46 6.60
N GLU A 433 32.44 68.38 7.02
CA GLU A 433 31.93 69.60 6.29
C GLU A 433 30.75 69.26 5.34
N GLY A 434 29.61 69.96 5.22
CA GLY A 434 29.06 71.23 5.72
C GLY A 434 28.27 71.92 4.58
N LYS A 435 27.00 72.35 4.80
CA LYS A 435 26.36 73.52 4.13
C LYS A 435 24.94 73.85 4.66
N GLU A 436 24.70 75.16 4.72
CA GLU A 436 23.56 75.97 5.20
C GLU A 436 22.28 75.77 4.35
N GLY A 437 21.03 76.17 4.67
CA GLY A 437 20.40 77.05 5.66
C GLY A 437 19.30 77.88 4.96
N ALA A 438 18.02 77.80 5.38
CA ALA A 438 16.97 78.83 5.17
C ALA A 438 15.66 78.46 5.90
N LYS A 439 14.96 79.49 6.39
CA LYS A 439 13.80 79.51 7.31
C LYS A 439 12.46 79.46 6.55
N ASP A 440 11.37 78.98 7.17
CA ASP A 440 10.17 79.80 7.40
C ASP A 440 9.16 79.19 8.41
N VAL A 441 8.25 80.05 8.87
CA VAL A 441 7.33 80.02 10.03
C VAL A 441 5.97 79.34 9.73
N GLY A 442 5.30 78.75 10.75
CA GLY A 442 3.82 78.59 10.73
C GLY A 442 3.18 77.45 11.55
N SER A 443 2.72 77.78 12.78
CA SER A 443 1.47 77.39 13.48
C SER A 443 0.90 75.94 13.51
N GLY A 444 0.61 75.41 14.71
CA GLY A 444 -0.49 74.45 14.96
C GLY A 444 -0.33 73.41 16.11
N ASP A 445 -0.68 73.78 17.35
CA ASP A 445 -1.41 73.05 18.43
C ASP A 445 -1.10 71.61 18.97
N PRO A 446 -1.52 71.26 20.22
CA PRO A 446 -0.74 70.43 21.14
C PRO A 446 -1.41 69.14 21.60
N VAL A 447 -0.85 67.95 21.32
CA VAL A 447 -1.17 66.71 22.08
C VAL A 447 0.01 65.74 22.06
N GLU A 448 0.96 65.84 23.00
CA GLU A 448 1.91 64.73 23.21
C GLU A 448 2.48 64.64 24.63
N ARG A 449 1.60 64.43 25.62
CA ARG A 449 2.01 63.96 26.96
C ARG A 449 1.04 62.92 27.53
N ALA A 450 0.89 61.79 26.84
CA ALA A 450 0.23 60.60 27.40
C ALA A 450 0.91 59.25 27.08
N GLY A 451 2.00 59.21 26.30
CA GLY A 451 2.61 57.94 25.86
C GLY A 451 3.69 57.32 26.76
N ARG A 452 4.18 58.00 27.80
CA ARG A 452 5.37 57.55 28.56
C ARG A 452 5.10 56.75 29.84
N ARG A 453 3.85 56.49 30.22
CA ARG A 453 3.53 55.69 31.44
C ARG A 453 2.99 54.27 31.17
N GLU A 454 2.58 53.92 29.95
CA GLU A 454 2.13 52.55 29.64
C GLU A 454 3.25 51.56 29.29
N GLY A 455 4.38 52.04 28.75
CA GLY A 455 5.50 51.17 28.34
C GLY A 455 6.21 50.44 29.50
N ARG A 456 6.04 50.87 30.76
CA ARG A 456 6.66 50.23 31.93
C ARG A 456 5.79 49.15 32.60
N ARG A 457 4.46 49.14 32.39
CA ARG A 457 3.57 48.09 32.93
C ARG A 457 3.55 46.83 32.05
N GLY A 458 3.70 46.98 30.73
CA GLY A 458 3.76 45.85 29.78
C GLY A 458 5.01 44.96 29.95
N ARG A 459 6.17 45.55 30.28
CA ARG A 459 7.43 44.79 30.46
C ARG A 459 7.46 43.91 31.72
N ARG A 460 6.72 44.25 32.78
CA ARG A 460 6.64 43.42 34.00
C ARG A 460 5.68 42.23 33.85
N ARG A 461 4.60 42.37 33.07
CA ARG A 461 3.64 41.28 32.80
C ARG A 461 4.26 40.16 31.95
N ASN A 462 5.14 40.52 31.01
CA ASN A 462 5.81 39.56 30.12
C ASN A 462 6.89 38.69 30.80
N ARG A 463 7.51 39.15 31.90
CA ARG A 463 8.47 38.34 32.67
C ARG A 463 7.78 37.30 33.57
N ARG A 464 6.58 37.59 34.09
CA ARG A 464 5.81 36.66 34.94
C ARG A 464 5.20 35.50 34.13
N ASN A 465 4.71 35.77 32.92
CA ASN A 465 4.19 34.73 32.02
C ASN A 465 5.28 33.78 31.49
N ARG A 466 6.53 34.25 31.35
CA ARG A 466 7.66 33.40 30.91
C ARG A 466 8.15 32.42 31.99
N ARG A 467 8.03 32.78 33.28
CA ARG A 467 8.34 31.89 34.41
C ARG A 467 7.26 30.82 34.61
N ASN A 468 5.97 31.17 34.54
CA ASN A 468 4.89 30.19 34.66
C ASN A 468 4.84 29.18 33.50
N ARG A 469 5.33 29.54 32.31
CA ARG A 469 5.43 28.62 31.17
C ARG A 469 6.59 27.62 31.30
N LYS A 470 7.68 27.99 31.98
CA LYS A 470 8.78 27.07 32.32
C LYS A 470 8.45 26.13 33.49
N GLN A 471 7.59 26.56 34.42
CA GLN A 471 7.23 25.75 35.59
C GLN A 471 6.14 24.70 35.28
N ARG A 472 5.27 24.95 34.28
CA ARG A 472 4.29 23.95 33.80
C ARG A 472 4.88 22.88 32.88
N SER A 473 6.11 23.03 32.37
CA SER A 473 6.76 21.99 31.55
C SER A 473 7.61 21.00 32.36
N LEU A 474 7.63 21.13 33.69
CA LEU A 474 8.38 20.24 34.60
C LEU A 474 7.48 19.25 35.38
N LEU A 475 6.15 19.26 35.15
CA LEU A 475 5.19 18.47 35.93
C LEU A 475 4.28 17.56 35.08
N TRP A 476 4.57 17.45 33.78
CA TRP A 476 3.92 16.48 32.90
C TRP A 476 5.02 15.87 32.04
N GLY A 477 5.53 14.72 32.49
CA GLY A 477 6.34 13.85 31.65
C GLY A 477 5.47 13.45 30.46
N LYS A 478 5.59 14.21 29.37
CA LYS A 478 5.12 13.75 28.07
C LYS A 478 6.01 12.57 27.72
N VAL A 479 5.46 11.37 27.87
CA VAL A 479 5.78 10.32 26.92
C VAL A 479 5.26 10.87 25.59
N GLU A 480 6.13 11.53 24.84
CA GLU A 480 5.89 11.70 23.40
C GLU A 480 5.73 10.28 22.87
N PRO A 481 4.62 9.96 22.16
CA PRO A 481 4.59 8.75 21.37
C PRO A 481 5.82 8.86 20.46
N GLN A 482 6.77 7.95 20.62
CA GLN A 482 7.80 7.81 19.60
C GLN A 482 7.03 7.60 18.30
N GLU A 483 7.13 8.55 17.36
CA GLU A 483 6.70 8.26 15.99
C GLU A 483 7.38 6.95 15.63
N PRO A 484 6.63 5.90 15.23
CA PRO A 484 7.26 4.66 14.84
C PRO A 484 8.29 5.02 13.78
N THR A 485 9.55 4.67 14.06
CA THR A 485 10.66 4.88 13.13
C THR A 485 10.19 4.43 11.77
N CYS A 486 10.23 5.32 10.79
CA CYS A 486 9.60 5.07 9.51
C CYS A 486 10.43 4.03 8.72
N VAL A 487 10.06 2.75 8.85
CA VAL A 487 10.78 1.60 8.30
C VAL A 487 9.97 1.00 7.15
N SER A 488 10.66 0.77 6.03
CA SER A 488 10.10 0.18 4.81
C SER A 488 10.81 -1.10 4.36
N GLN A 489 11.83 -1.54 5.09
CA GLN A 489 12.53 -2.80 4.87
C GLN A 489 12.32 -3.69 6.09
N LEU A 490 11.30 -4.53 6.02
CA LEU A 490 10.89 -5.45 7.07
C LEU A 490 10.95 -6.86 6.51
N VAL A 491 11.90 -7.66 6.98
CA VAL A 491 12.02 -9.09 6.69
C VAL A 491 12.22 -9.82 8.02
N ASP A 492 11.42 -10.85 8.28
CA ASP A 492 11.53 -11.59 9.54
C ASP A 492 12.82 -12.42 9.55
N SER A 493 13.46 -12.45 10.71
CA SER A 493 14.70 -13.23 10.92
C SER A 493 14.43 -14.63 11.41
N CYS A 494 13.23 -14.90 11.94
CA CYS A 494 12.87 -16.22 12.39
C CYS A 494 12.84 -17.21 11.21
N PRO A 495 13.41 -18.41 11.36
CA PRO A 495 13.55 -19.33 10.25
C PRO A 495 12.41 -20.37 10.15
N TRP A 496 11.33 -20.18 10.92
CA TRP A 496 10.22 -21.12 11.03
C TRP A 496 8.93 -20.58 10.44
N PRO A 497 8.10 -21.42 9.80
CA PRO A 497 6.74 -21.03 9.47
C PRO A 497 5.97 -20.64 10.73
N HIS A 498 5.19 -19.59 10.64
CA HIS A 498 4.25 -19.15 11.68
C HIS A 498 4.85 -18.70 13.02
N CYS A 499 6.15 -18.42 13.10
CA CYS A 499 6.73 -17.88 14.32
C CYS A 499 6.43 -16.38 14.53
N ASN A 500 5.95 -15.66 13.53
CA ASN A 500 5.45 -14.31 13.76
C ASN A 500 4.08 -14.39 14.46
N PRO A 501 3.91 -13.80 15.65
CA PRO A 501 2.68 -13.95 16.45
C PRO A 501 1.47 -13.23 15.84
N THR A 502 1.66 -12.42 14.81
CA THR A 502 0.60 -11.70 14.10
C THR A 502 0.22 -12.36 12.78
N CYS A 503 0.74 -13.55 12.50
CA CYS A 503 0.35 -14.30 11.31
C CYS A 503 -1.16 -14.56 11.27
N PRO A 504 -1.74 -14.63 10.06
CA PRO A 504 -3.13 -15.05 9.91
C PRO A 504 -3.29 -16.49 10.41
N LYS A 505 -4.48 -16.80 10.92
CA LYS A 505 -4.81 -18.18 11.31
C LYS A 505 -4.79 -19.10 10.09
N LEU A 506 -4.41 -20.36 10.32
CA LEU A 506 -4.47 -21.39 9.31
C LEU A 506 -5.84 -22.04 9.27
N ARG A 507 -6.20 -22.63 8.13
CA ARG A 507 -7.44 -23.39 8.00
C ARG A 507 -7.16 -24.88 7.98
N ASN A 508 -7.90 -25.62 8.80
CA ASN A 508 -7.91 -27.06 8.76
C ASN A 508 -8.49 -27.54 7.41
N PRO A 509 -7.76 -28.31 6.60
CA PRO A 509 -8.23 -28.78 5.29
C PRO A 509 -9.41 -29.76 5.38
N PHE A 510 -9.62 -30.42 6.52
CA PHE A 510 -10.70 -31.39 6.72
C PHE A 510 -11.95 -30.78 7.33
N THR A 511 -11.80 -29.91 8.34
CA THR A 511 -12.92 -29.33 9.08
C THR A 511 -13.29 -27.92 8.59
N GLY A 512 -12.37 -27.23 7.92
CA GLY A 512 -12.51 -25.82 7.53
C GLY A 512 -12.33 -24.82 8.68
N GLU A 513 -12.05 -25.30 9.89
CA GLU A 513 -11.88 -24.46 11.09
C GLU A 513 -10.57 -23.66 11.06
N GLU A 514 -10.62 -22.42 11.56
CA GLU A 514 -9.42 -21.59 11.72
C GLU A 514 -8.68 -21.92 13.01
N MET A 515 -7.43 -22.34 12.86
CA MET A 515 -6.59 -22.85 13.95
C MET A 515 -5.20 -22.21 13.93
N ASP A 516 -4.58 -22.18 15.10
CA ASP A 516 -3.18 -21.81 15.23
C ASP A 516 -2.28 -22.94 14.69
N PHE A 517 -1.05 -22.60 14.33
CA PHE A 517 -0.12 -23.54 13.67
C PHE A 517 0.14 -24.80 14.47
N ILE A 518 0.42 -24.69 15.78
CA ILE A 518 0.75 -25.84 16.64
C ILE A 518 -0.45 -26.81 16.75
N PRO A 519 -1.66 -26.36 17.15
CA PRO A 519 -2.84 -27.23 17.14
C PRO A 519 -3.12 -27.90 15.80
N LEU A 520 -2.94 -27.18 14.68
CA LEU A 520 -3.13 -27.74 13.35
C LEU A 520 -2.12 -28.85 13.03
N MET A 521 -0.84 -28.63 13.34
CA MET A 521 0.19 -29.66 13.12
C MET A 521 -0.05 -30.90 13.98
N MET A 522 -0.51 -30.71 15.22
CA MET A 522 -0.90 -31.82 16.10
C MET A 522 -2.06 -32.63 15.52
N GLU A 523 -3.10 -31.97 15.00
CA GLU A 523 -4.27 -32.64 14.43
C GLU A 523 -3.97 -33.34 13.10
N LEU A 524 -3.22 -32.68 12.21
CA LEU A 524 -2.95 -33.20 10.86
C LEU A 524 -1.94 -34.34 10.83
N VAL A 525 -0.95 -34.30 11.72
CA VAL A 525 0.23 -35.19 11.62
C VAL A 525 0.41 -36.04 12.88
N GLY A 526 -0.37 -35.81 13.94
CA GLY A 526 -0.24 -36.53 15.21
C GLY A 526 1.10 -36.25 15.92
N ILE A 527 1.74 -35.14 15.57
CA ILE A 527 3.08 -34.81 16.01
C ILE A 527 3.00 -34.03 17.34
N ASP A 528 3.52 -34.63 18.41
CA ASP A 528 3.84 -33.93 19.67
C ASP A 528 5.10 -33.07 19.47
N MET A 529 5.16 -31.89 20.11
CA MET A 529 6.31 -30.98 20.07
C MET A 529 7.62 -31.67 20.47
N ASN A 530 7.54 -32.63 21.39
CA ASN A 530 8.67 -33.47 21.79
C ASN A 530 9.18 -34.35 20.64
N ALA A 531 8.28 -34.87 19.80
CA ALA A 531 8.64 -35.69 18.65
C ALA A 531 9.27 -34.86 17.51
N ILE A 532 8.83 -33.61 17.31
CA ILE A 532 9.51 -32.67 16.38
C ILE A 532 10.91 -32.38 16.87
N ALA A 533 11.04 -32.02 18.15
CA ALA A 533 12.30 -31.70 18.77
C ALA A 533 13.28 -32.88 18.64
N GLU A 534 12.82 -34.10 18.94
CA GLU A 534 13.61 -35.33 18.78
C GLU A 534 14.00 -35.61 17.32
N GLN A 535 13.07 -35.53 16.37
CA GLN A 535 13.36 -35.71 14.94
C GLN A 535 14.37 -34.66 14.42
N MET A 536 14.28 -33.44 14.93
CA MET A 536 15.17 -32.35 14.53
C MET A 536 16.49 -32.34 15.29
N GLY A 537 16.61 -33.13 16.36
CA GLY A 537 17.79 -33.15 17.22
C GLY A 537 17.93 -31.86 18.04
N MET A 538 16.82 -31.27 18.45
CA MET A 538 16.73 -30.06 19.27
C MET A 538 16.05 -30.36 20.60
N ASP A 539 16.29 -29.50 21.59
CA ASP A 539 15.54 -29.54 22.84
C ASP A 539 14.09 -29.03 22.62
N PRO A 540 13.06 -29.67 23.19
CA PRO A 540 11.67 -29.22 23.06
C PRO A 540 11.43 -27.79 23.53
N ASP A 541 12.10 -27.34 24.59
CA ASP A 541 11.96 -25.96 25.09
C ASP A 541 12.60 -24.96 24.12
N ASP A 542 13.69 -25.35 23.46
CA ASP A 542 14.30 -24.53 22.40
C ASP A 542 13.39 -24.45 21.16
N LEU A 543 12.73 -25.53 20.79
CA LEU A 543 11.73 -25.53 19.71
C LEU A 543 10.54 -24.63 20.05
N VAL A 544 9.99 -24.73 21.27
CA VAL A 544 8.90 -23.86 21.74
C VAL A 544 9.35 -22.39 21.74
N ARG A 545 10.55 -22.08 22.23
CA ARG A 545 11.10 -20.72 22.17
C ARG A 545 11.22 -20.23 20.73
N MET A 546 11.66 -21.05 19.78
CA MET A 546 11.74 -20.67 18.37
C MET A 546 10.39 -20.41 17.71
N LEU A 547 9.32 -21.11 18.12
CA LEU A 547 7.97 -20.91 17.59
C LEU A 547 7.22 -19.74 18.25
N THR A 548 7.68 -19.26 19.41
CA THR A 548 7.01 -18.23 20.21
C THR A 548 7.78 -16.90 20.30
N SER A 549 8.96 -16.78 19.68
CA SER A 549 9.88 -15.62 19.80
C SER A 549 9.61 -14.47 18.83
#